data_AF-A0A170YLG0-F1
#
_entry.id   AF-A0A170YLG0-F1
#
_cell.length_a   1.000
_cell.length_b   1.000
_cell.length_c   1.000
_cell.angle_alpha   90.00
_cell.angle_beta   90.00
_cell.angle_gamma   90.00
#
_symmetry.space_group_name_H-M   'P 1'
#
loop_
_entity.id
_entity.type
_entity.pdbx_description
1 polymer ?
#
loop_
_entity_poly.entity_id
_entity_poly.type
_entity_poly.pdbx_seq_one_letter_code
_entity_poly.pdbx_strand_id
1 'polypeptide(L)'
;MLLLNLHQEMVCLNLEGKQNFEPQKYFKGNWYLSHMHHASPPSAICHATKLELLDDGSVQKKVYVYEELGGVTEFVQVNCTGTLNTEKAKVSFQCQHLENSEVKHFPMEGTILETDYDNFSVYYVCVKEIKYLENYLVASRQKDVEPTDPRIAETLKKLGYSLDKFVTRKNVVCKDHPDFN
;
A
#
# COMPACT_ATOMS: atom_id res chain seq x y z
N MET A 1 -7.29 41.29 -13.18
CA MET A 1 -6.80 40.62 -11.96
C MET A 1 -7.81 39.53 -11.63
N LEU A 2 -7.61 38.33 -12.17
CA LEU A 2 -8.50 37.18 -11.96
C LEU A 2 -7.84 36.28 -10.92
N LEU A 3 -8.43 36.25 -9.72
CA LEU A 3 -8.12 35.29 -8.67
C LEU A 3 -8.60 33.92 -9.17
N LEU A 4 -7.66 33.02 -9.46
CA LEU A 4 -7.95 31.62 -9.74
C LEU A 4 -8.35 30.94 -8.42
N ASN A 5 -9.56 30.41 -8.40
CA ASN A 5 -10.11 29.57 -7.34
C ASN A 5 -9.22 28.35 -7.10
N LEU A 6 -8.51 28.32 -5.96
CA LEU A 6 -7.85 27.14 -5.42
C LEU A 6 -8.84 26.33 -4.58
N HIS A 7 -9.78 25.66 -5.24
CA HIS A 7 -10.57 24.57 -4.65
C HIS A 7 -10.56 23.38 -5.61
N GLN A 8 -9.38 22.85 -5.89
CA GLN A 8 -9.28 21.54 -6.51
C GLN A 8 -9.46 20.50 -5.40
N GLU A 9 -10.66 19.95 -5.28
CA GLU A 9 -10.86 18.67 -4.60
C GLU A 9 -9.89 17.67 -5.22
N MET A 10 -8.92 17.20 -4.44
CA MET A 10 -7.91 16.27 -4.92
C MET A 10 -8.53 14.89 -4.94
N VAL A 11 -8.93 14.45 -6.13
CA VAL A 11 -9.48 13.12 -6.39
C VAL A 11 -8.32 12.14 -6.58
N CYS A 12 -8.44 10.93 -6.02
CA CYS A 12 -7.45 9.86 -6.22
C CYS A 12 -7.06 9.74 -7.70
N LEU A 13 -5.76 9.61 -7.97
CA LEU A 13 -5.28 9.49 -9.34
C LEU A 13 -5.90 8.27 -10.03
N ASN A 14 -6.47 8.49 -11.22
CA ASN A 14 -6.98 7.42 -12.05
C ASN A 14 -5.84 6.79 -12.87
N LEU A 15 -4.96 6.04 -12.21
CA LEU A 15 -3.85 5.36 -12.86
C LEU A 15 -4.32 4.10 -13.61
N GLU A 16 -3.67 3.78 -14.72
CA GLU A 16 -3.85 2.49 -15.39
C GLU A 16 -3.14 1.40 -14.59
N GLY A 17 -3.87 0.34 -14.24
CA GLY A 17 -3.29 -0.81 -13.56
C GLY A 17 -2.67 -1.82 -14.53
N LYS A 18 -2.03 -2.83 -13.95
CA LYS A 18 -1.37 -3.92 -14.68
C LYS A 18 -2.34 -4.57 -15.68
N GLN A 19 -1.91 -4.62 -16.93
CA GLN A 19 -2.64 -5.34 -17.99
C GLN A 19 -2.58 -6.85 -17.76
N ASN A 20 -3.67 -7.54 -18.10
CA ASN A 20 -3.81 -8.99 -17.89
C ASN A 20 -3.52 -9.42 -16.45
N PHE A 21 -4.03 -8.63 -15.49
CA PHE A 21 -3.83 -8.88 -14.07
C PHE A 21 -4.47 -10.20 -13.62
N GLU A 22 -3.69 -11.04 -12.94
CA GLU A 22 -4.12 -12.34 -12.42
C GLU A 22 -4.39 -12.26 -10.91
N PRO A 23 -5.63 -12.00 -10.47
CA PRO A 23 -5.91 -11.65 -9.09
C PRO A 23 -5.65 -12.81 -8.12
N GLN A 24 -5.89 -14.05 -8.54
CA GLN A 24 -5.62 -15.26 -7.75
C GLN A 24 -4.13 -15.43 -7.40
N LYS A 25 -3.22 -14.97 -8.27
CA LYS A 25 -1.77 -14.99 -8.00
C LYS A 25 -1.36 -13.86 -7.07
N TYR A 26 -1.99 -12.70 -7.21
CA TYR A 26 -1.63 -11.51 -6.45
C TYR A 26 -2.16 -11.52 -5.00
N PHE A 27 -3.46 -11.75 -4.83
CA PHE A 27 -4.16 -11.68 -3.54
C PHE A 27 -4.07 -12.99 -2.76
N LYS A 28 -2.84 -13.42 -2.51
CA LYS A 28 -2.53 -14.62 -1.72
C LYS A 28 -1.33 -14.36 -0.84
N GLY A 29 -1.42 -14.71 0.44
CA GLY A 29 -0.28 -14.68 1.36
C GLY A 29 0.20 -13.27 1.70
N ASN A 30 1.49 -13.14 1.99
CA ASN A 30 2.06 -11.94 2.58
C ASN A 30 2.81 -11.07 1.55
N TRP A 31 2.83 -9.77 1.81
CA TRP A 31 3.61 -8.75 1.13
C TRP A 31 4.23 -7.84 2.20
N TYR A 32 5.52 -7.53 2.05
CA TYR A 32 6.27 -6.63 2.92
C TYR A 32 6.68 -5.40 2.12
N LEU A 33 6.39 -4.20 2.64
CA LEU A 33 6.86 -2.99 2.00
C LEU A 33 8.39 -2.95 2.00
N SER A 34 8.98 -2.73 0.83
CA SER A 34 10.40 -2.49 0.62
C SER A 34 10.69 -1.00 0.44
N HIS A 35 9.83 -0.29 -0.32
CA HIS A 35 9.95 1.15 -0.57
C HIS A 35 8.60 1.85 -0.48
N MET A 36 8.64 3.11 -0.04
CA MET A 36 7.49 3.99 0.08
C MET A 36 7.89 5.40 -0.31
N HIS A 37 7.12 6.04 -1.19
CA HIS A 37 7.44 7.37 -1.69
C HIS A 37 7.49 8.40 -0.55
N HIS A 38 6.49 8.35 0.33
CA HIS A 38 6.40 9.22 1.49
C HIS A 38 6.11 8.39 2.75
N ALA A 39 7.06 8.38 3.69
CA ALA A 39 6.89 7.78 5.01
C ALA A 39 7.22 8.82 6.08
N SER A 40 6.23 9.13 6.92
CA SER A 40 6.38 10.01 8.07
C SER A 40 5.54 9.47 9.23
N PRO A 41 6.17 8.98 10.32
CA PRO A 41 7.61 8.79 10.50
C PRO A 41 8.21 7.76 9.51
N PRO A 42 9.54 7.67 9.34
CA PRO A 42 10.18 6.69 8.47
C PRO A 42 9.76 5.24 8.75
N SER A 43 9.38 4.94 9.99
CA SER A 43 8.85 3.64 10.41
C SER A 43 7.53 3.23 9.77
N ALA A 44 6.81 4.15 9.12
CA ALA A 44 5.65 3.83 8.29
C ALA A 44 5.98 2.86 7.14
N ILE A 45 7.26 2.71 6.74
CA ILE A 45 7.67 1.68 5.78
C ILE A 45 7.54 0.25 6.32
N CYS A 46 7.38 0.06 7.63
CA CYS A 46 7.42 -1.26 8.26
C CYS A 46 6.17 -2.12 8.04
N HIS A 47 5.26 -1.74 7.13
CA HIS A 47 4.02 -2.48 6.90
C HIS A 47 4.27 -3.91 6.41
N ALA A 48 3.56 -4.84 7.05
CA ALA A 48 3.34 -6.20 6.55
C ALA A 48 1.87 -6.35 6.20
N THR A 49 1.57 -6.88 5.02
CA THR A 49 0.21 -7.01 4.50
C THR A 49 -0.07 -8.48 4.18
N LYS A 50 -1.18 -9.01 4.67
CA LYS A 50 -1.73 -10.29 4.22
C LYS A 50 -2.94 -10.03 3.33
N LEU A 51 -2.94 -10.65 2.16
CA LEU A 51 -4.01 -10.56 1.18
C LEU A 51 -4.62 -11.93 0.92
N GLU A 52 -5.93 -11.94 0.72
CA GLU A 52 -6.69 -13.12 0.36
C GLU A 52 -7.84 -12.72 -0.57
N LEU A 53 -7.99 -13.42 -1.69
CA LEU A 53 -9.17 -13.35 -2.54
C LEU A 53 -10.13 -14.46 -2.13
N LEU A 54 -11.34 -14.08 -1.73
CA LEU A 54 -12.38 -15.01 -1.29
C LEU A 54 -13.15 -15.58 -2.49
N ASP A 55 -13.87 -16.68 -2.26
CA ASP A 55 -14.69 -17.37 -3.28
C ASP A 55 -15.81 -16.48 -3.84
N ASP A 56 -16.29 -15.50 -3.06
CA ASP A 56 -17.28 -14.51 -3.49
C ASP A 56 -16.69 -13.36 -4.34
N GLY A 57 -15.37 -13.39 -4.59
CA GLY A 57 -14.64 -12.40 -5.37
C GLY A 57 -14.21 -11.16 -4.59
N SER A 58 -14.52 -11.08 -3.29
CA SER A 58 -14.05 -9.99 -2.42
C SER A 58 -12.59 -10.21 -1.98
N VAL A 59 -11.89 -9.11 -1.71
CA VAL A 59 -10.49 -9.14 -1.26
C VAL A 59 -10.44 -8.79 0.23
N GLN A 60 -9.87 -9.68 1.03
CA GLN A 60 -9.50 -9.40 2.41
C GLN A 60 -8.06 -8.89 2.47
N LYS A 61 -7.87 -7.79 3.21
CA LYS A 61 -6.57 -7.17 3.46
C LYS A 61 -6.38 -6.96 4.95
N LYS A 62 -5.32 -7.52 5.51
CA LYS A 62 -4.87 -7.21 6.87
C LYS A 62 -3.51 -6.55 6.80
N VAL A 63 -3.37 -5.37 7.39
CA VAL A 63 -2.10 -4.64 7.48
C VAL A 63 -1.71 -4.50 8.93
N TYR A 64 -0.44 -4.73 9.20
CA TYR A 64 0.15 -4.47 10.50
C TYR A 64 1.10 -3.30 10.34
N VAL A 65 0.78 -2.23 11.05
CA VAL A 65 1.54 -0.99 11.11
C VAL A 65 2.25 -0.95 12.45
N TYR A 66 3.46 -0.40 12.43
CA TYR A 66 4.34 -0.28 13.59
C TYR A 66 4.49 1.20 13.92
N GLU A 67 4.19 1.56 15.16
CA GLU A 67 4.37 2.91 15.71
C GLU A 67 5.21 2.84 16.99
N GLU A 68 6.11 3.81 17.16
CA GLU A 68 6.88 3.99 18.39
C GLU A 68 6.34 5.20 19.13
N LEU A 69 5.70 4.95 20.27
CA LEU A 69 5.13 5.97 21.13
C LEU A 69 5.85 5.91 22.48
N GLY A 70 6.66 6.91 22.80
CA GLY A 70 7.36 7.00 24.08
C GLY A 70 8.35 5.86 24.37
N GLY A 71 8.87 5.19 23.34
CA GLY A 71 9.78 4.04 23.46
C GLY A 71 9.08 2.69 23.64
N VAL A 72 7.75 2.65 23.53
CA VAL A 72 6.94 1.43 23.45
C VAL A 72 6.51 1.23 22.00
N THR A 73 6.61 -0.01 21.53
CA THR A 73 6.05 -0.40 20.24
C THR A 73 4.58 -0.66 20.39
N GLU A 74 3.79 0.04 19.59
CA GLU A 74 2.39 -0.27 19.38
C GLU A 74 2.20 -0.82 17.96
N PHE A 75 1.44 -1.90 17.87
CA PHE A 75 1.04 -2.46 16.59
C PHE A 75 -0.42 -2.07 16.33
N VAL A 76 -0.63 -1.38 15.22
CA VAL A 76 -1.98 -1.07 14.73
C VAL A 76 -2.31 -2.08 13.65
N GLN A 77 -3.39 -2.85 13.87
CA GLN A 77 -3.94 -3.73 12.85
C GLN A 77 -5.06 -3.01 12.09
N VAL A 78 -4.89 -2.89 10.78
CA VAL A 78 -5.92 -2.42 9.86
C VAL A 78 -6.52 -3.62 9.14
N ASN A 79 -7.83 -3.76 9.18
CA ASN A 79 -8.57 -4.77 8.43
C ASN A 79 -9.37 -4.08 7.33
N CYS A 80 -9.34 -4.60 6.11
CA CYS A 80 -10.13 -4.08 5.01
C CYS A 80 -10.80 -5.19 4.21
N THR A 81 -12.03 -4.94 3.79
CA THR A 81 -12.74 -5.73 2.79
C THR A 81 -12.80 -4.92 1.50
N GLY A 82 -12.49 -5.55 0.37
CA GLY A 82 -12.35 -4.87 -0.92
C GLY A 82 -13.20 -5.47 -2.03
N THR A 83 -13.72 -4.60 -2.90
CA THR A 83 -14.33 -4.98 -4.17
C THR A 83 -13.32 -4.84 -5.29
N LEU A 84 -12.99 -5.95 -5.96
CA LEU A 84 -12.00 -6.01 -7.02
C LEU A 84 -12.62 -5.67 -8.39
N ASN A 85 -11.95 -4.78 -9.12
CA ASN A 85 -12.09 -4.60 -10.56
C ASN A 85 -10.84 -5.19 -11.23
N THR A 86 -10.96 -6.42 -11.72
CA THR A 86 -9.86 -7.18 -12.32
C THR A 86 -9.30 -6.52 -13.58
N GLU A 87 -10.18 -6.02 -14.46
CA GLU A 87 -9.78 -5.39 -15.74
C GLU A 87 -8.89 -4.16 -15.54
N LYS A 88 -9.11 -3.43 -14.45
CA LYS A 88 -8.32 -2.24 -14.10
C LYS A 88 -7.19 -2.52 -13.12
N ALA A 89 -7.08 -3.75 -12.61
CA ALA A 89 -6.24 -4.11 -11.47
C ALA A 89 -6.42 -3.15 -10.27
N LYS A 90 -7.68 -2.81 -9.97
CA LYS A 90 -8.05 -1.87 -8.90
C LYS A 90 -8.91 -2.54 -7.84
N VAL A 91 -8.74 -2.11 -6.59
CA VAL A 91 -9.58 -2.54 -5.48
C VAL A 91 -10.08 -1.34 -4.70
N SER A 92 -11.39 -1.30 -4.46
CA SER A 92 -12.03 -0.34 -3.56
C SER A 92 -12.20 -1.00 -2.20
N PHE A 93 -11.43 -0.55 -1.22
CA PHE A 93 -11.44 -1.07 0.15
C PHE A 93 -12.29 -0.21 1.09
N GLN A 94 -12.99 -0.89 2.00
CA GLN A 94 -13.50 -0.34 3.24
C GLN A 94 -12.63 -0.87 4.37
N CYS A 95 -11.89 0.03 5.03
CA CYS A 95 -10.92 -0.31 6.06
C CYS A 95 -11.40 0.11 7.44
N GLN A 96 -10.93 -0.60 8.46
CA GLN A 96 -11.14 -0.26 9.85
C GLN A 96 -9.91 -0.57 10.71
N HIS A 97 -9.72 0.20 11.78
CA HIS A 97 -8.73 -0.06 12.83
C HIS A 97 -9.28 0.38 14.19
N LEU A 98 -8.63 -0.07 15.27
CA LEU A 98 -8.93 0.38 16.63
C LEU A 98 -8.06 1.57 16.99
N GLU A 99 -8.68 2.64 17.46
CA GLU A 99 -8.02 3.82 18.00
C GLU A 99 -8.70 4.17 19.32
N ASN A 100 -7.97 4.18 20.44
CA ASN A 100 -8.53 4.49 21.77
C ASN A 100 -9.78 3.66 22.14
N SER A 101 -9.78 2.37 21.79
CA SER A 101 -10.92 1.43 21.95
C SER A 101 -12.15 1.72 21.08
N GLU A 102 -12.06 2.66 20.13
CA GLU A 102 -13.10 2.93 19.15
C GLU A 102 -12.72 2.38 17.78
N VAL A 103 -13.70 1.83 17.05
CA VAL A 103 -13.49 1.38 15.68
C VAL A 103 -13.62 2.58 14.73
N LYS A 104 -12.52 2.93 14.06
CA LYS A 104 -12.49 3.96 13.03
C LYS A 104 -12.56 3.32 11.67
N HIS A 105 -13.35 3.91 10.77
CA HIS A 105 -13.54 3.45 9.40
C HIS A 105 -12.96 4.46 8.42
N PHE A 106 -12.39 3.98 7.32
CA PHE A 106 -11.95 4.84 6.23
C PHE A 106 -11.98 4.10 4.88
N PRO A 107 -12.43 4.75 3.80
CA PRO A 107 -12.36 4.22 2.44
C PRO A 107 -10.94 4.38 1.84
N MET A 108 -10.49 3.39 1.08
CA MET A 108 -9.19 3.42 0.39
C MET A 108 -9.27 2.76 -0.99
N GLU A 109 -8.60 3.32 -1.99
CA GLU A 109 -8.39 2.67 -3.28
C GLU A 109 -6.96 2.15 -3.39
N GLY A 110 -6.80 0.97 -3.98
CA GLY A 110 -5.52 0.41 -4.38
C GLY A 110 -5.51 0.14 -5.89
N THR A 111 -4.42 0.51 -6.57
CA THR A 111 -4.17 0.15 -7.98
C THR A 111 -2.85 -0.60 -8.07
N ILE A 112 -2.88 -1.83 -8.58
CA ILE A 112 -1.66 -2.61 -8.85
C ILE A 112 -1.10 -2.11 -10.18
N LEU A 113 0.05 -1.46 -10.14
CA LEU A 113 0.65 -0.82 -11.32
C LEU A 113 1.52 -1.82 -12.10
N GLU A 114 2.32 -2.61 -11.38
CA GLU A 114 3.15 -3.67 -11.95
C GLU A 114 3.44 -4.73 -10.88
N THR A 115 3.59 -5.99 -11.29
CA THR A 115 3.95 -7.11 -10.42
C THR A 115 4.31 -8.32 -11.27
N ASP A 116 5.24 -9.13 -10.76
CA ASP A 116 5.47 -10.50 -11.24
C ASP A 116 4.77 -11.55 -10.38
N TYR A 117 3.94 -11.12 -9.43
CA TYR A 117 3.19 -11.91 -8.45
C TYR A 117 4.03 -12.58 -7.35
N ASP A 118 5.26 -12.97 -7.69
CA ASP A 118 6.09 -13.84 -6.87
C ASP A 118 7.20 -13.11 -6.10
N ASN A 119 7.70 -11.98 -6.60
CA ASN A 119 8.86 -11.31 -6.01
C ASN A 119 8.61 -9.85 -5.68
N PHE A 120 7.88 -9.11 -6.53
CA PHE A 120 7.64 -7.69 -6.31
C PHE A 120 6.25 -7.24 -6.72
N SER A 121 5.84 -6.11 -6.16
CA SER A 121 4.71 -5.32 -6.64
C SER A 121 5.01 -3.84 -6.52
N VAL A 122 4.68 -3.08 -7.56
CA VAL A 122 4.53 -1.63 -7.52
C VAL A 122 3.04 -1.33 -7.50
N TYR A 123 2.58 -0.58 -6.51
CA TYR A 123 1.17 -0.25 -6.39
C TYR A 123 0.97 1.15 -5.82
N TYR A 124 -0.15 1.74 -6.17
CA TYR A 124 -0.59 3.04 -5.69
C TYR A 124 -1.75 2.86 -4.73
N VAL A 125 -1.75 3.60 -3.62
CA VAL A 125 -2.86 3.66 -2.68
C VAL A 125 -3.33 5.10 -2.49
N CYS A 126 -4.62 5.27 -2.22
CA CYS A 126 -5.22 6.56 -1.93
C CYS A 126 -6.36 6.39 -0.92
N VAL A 127 -6.30 7.08 0.21
CA VAL A 127 -7.40 7.14 1.17
C VAL A 127 -8.37 8.23 0.71
N LYS A 128 -9.64 7.88 0.47
CA LYS A 128 -10.62 8.91 0.09
C LYS A 128 -10.93 9.77 1.31
N GLU A 129 -11.32 11.03 1.06
CA GLU A 129 -11.77 11.99 2.08
C GLU A 129 -10.68 12.52 3.02
N ILE A 130 -9.51 11.89 3.09
CA ILE A 130 -8.35 12.44 3.81
C ILE A 130 -7.35 13.02 2.80
N LYS A 131 -7.23 14.36 2.86
CA LYS A 131 -6.31 15.10 2.01
C LYS A 131 -4.87 14.62 2.22
N TYR A 132 -4.17 14.32 1.13
CA TYR A 132 -2.74 13.95 1.09
C TYR A 132 -2.37 12.55 1.60
N LEU A 133 -3.31 11.64 1.79
CA LEU A 133 -3.01 10.23 2.09
C LEU A 133 -3.02 9.36 0.83
N GLU A 134 -2.14 9.69 -0.12
CA GLU A 134 -1.80 8.83 -1.25
C GLU A 134 -0.34 8.41 -1.22
N ASN A 135 -0.01 7.28 -1.85
CA ASN A 135 1.37 6.81 -1.91
C ASN A 135 1.64 5.87 -3.07
N TYR A 136 2.90 5.87 -3.52
CA TYR A 136 3.45 4.83 -4.38
C TYR A 136 4.31 3.91 -3.52
N LEU A 137 4.02 2.62 -3.62
CA LEU A 137 4.54 1.59 -2.75
C LEU A 137 5.21 0.51 -3.59
N VAL A 138 6.32 -0.02 -3.08
CA VAL A 138 6.96 -1.22 -3.62
C VAL A 138 6.99 -2.27 -2.53
N ALA A 139 6.42 -3.44 -2.78
CA ALA A 139 6.42 -4.56 -1.85
C ALA A 139 7.16 -5.77 -2.42
N SER A 140 7.65 -6.63 -1.53
CA SER A 140 8.22 -7.94 -1.85
C SER A 140 7.50 -9.05 -1.07
N ARG A 141 7.49 -10.27 -1.63
CA ARG A 141 7.06 -11.47 -0.91
C ARG A 141 8.01 -11.86 0.22
N GLN A 142 9.28 -11.46 0.11
CA GLN A 142 10.30 -11.74 1.11
C GLN A 142 10.57 -10.47 1.92
N LYS A 143 10.60 -10.64 3.23
CA LYS A 143 10.92 -9.55 4.16
C LYS A 143 12.39 -9.14 3.98
N ASP A 144 12.66 -7.84 4.07
CA ASP A 144 14.00 -7.23 4.04
C ASP A 144 14.84 -7.52 2.79
N VAL A 145 14.18 -7.91 1.68
CA VAL A 145 14.82 -8.06 0.37
C VAL A 145 14.69 -6.77 -0.43
N GLU A 146 15.82 -6.32 -0.97
CA GLU A 146 15.88 -5.22 -1.93
C GLU A 146 15.38 -5.72 -3.29
N PRO A 147 14.31 -5.17 -3.85
CA PRO A 147 13.78 -5.66 -5.11
C PRO A 147 14.62 -5.14 -6.27
N THR A 148 15.14 -6.05 -7.10
CA THR A 148 16.09 -5.72 -8.19
C THR A 148 15.48 -5.76 -9.58
N ASP A 149 14.18 -6.05 -9.70
CA ASP A 149 13.53 -6.16 -11.00
C ASP A 149 13.47 -4.79 -11.70
N PRO A 150 14.01 -4.65 -12.92
CA PRO A 150 14.08 -3.36 -13.62
C PRO A 150 12.70 -2.76 -13.89
N ARG A 151 11.64 -3.58 -13.97
CA ARG A 151 10.26 -3.11 -14.20
C ARG A 151 9.79 -2.17 -13.08
N ILE A 152 10.34 -2.28 -11.87
CA ILE A 152 10.02 -1.38 -10.76
C ILE A 152 10.45 0.04 -11.10
N ALA A 153 11.73 0.22 -11.43
CA ALA A 153 12.29 1.52 -11.77
C ALA A 153 11.66 2.08 -13.05
N GLU A 154 11.40 1.24 -14.06
CA GLU A 154 10.72 1.65 -15.29
C GLU A 154 9.30 2.14 -15.03
N THR A 155 8.54 1.45 -14.17
CA THR A 155 7.15 1.82 -13.81
C THR A 155 7.13 3.16 -13.08
N LEU A 156 7.99 3.33 -12.07
CA LEU A 156 8.09 4.59 -11.32
C LEU A 156 8.55 5.75 -12.20
N LYS A 157 9.52 5.52 -13.11
CA LYS A 157 10.01 6.53 -14.04
C LYS A 157 8.93 7.04 -15.00
N LYS A 158 8.05 6.15 -15.50
CA LYS A 158 6.89 6.56 -16.32
C LYS A 158 5.93 7.48 -15.58
N LEU A 159 5.91 7.40 -14.25
CA LEU A 159 5.11 8.24 -13.36
C LEU A 159 5.86 9.49 -12.86
N GLY A 160 7.10 9.71 -13.32
CA GLY A 160 7.92 10.86 -12.94
C GLY A 160 8.71 10.67 -11.64
N TYR A 161 8.78 9.45 -11.10
CA TYR A 161 9.47 9.14 -9.85
C TYR A 161 10.78 8.38 -10.07
N SER A 162 11.64 8.41 -9.06
CA SER A 162 12.87 7.63 -9.00
C SER A 162 12.92 6.84 -7.70
N LEU A 163 13.21 5.53 -7.78
CA LEU A 163 13.19 4.62 -6.63
C LEU A 163 14.19 5.06 -5.53
N ASP A 164 15.34 5.64 -5.90
CA ASP A 164 16.35 6.13 -4.93
C ASP A 164 15.86 7.28 -4.06
N LYS A 165 14.73 7.91 -4.40
CA LYS A 165 14.09 8.96 -3.60
C LYS A 165 13.07 8.43 -2.60
N PHE A 166 12.75 7.13 -2.65
CA PHE A 166 11.78 6.53 -1.76
C PHE A 166 12.46 6.17 -0.43
N VAL A 167 11.68 6.17 0.65
CA VAL A 167 12.11 5.61 1.92
C VAL A 167 12.21 4.09 1.77
N THR A 168 13.37 3.53 2.12
CA THR A 168 13.63 2.08 2.05
C THR A 168 13.51 1.43 3.42
N ARG A 169 12.90 0.23 3.46
CA ARG A 169 12.77 -0.59 4.66
C ARG A 169 14.12 -0.94 5.26
N LYS A 170 15.14 -1.14 4.43
CA LYS A 170 16.48 -1.57 4.84
C LYS A 170 17.16 -0.60 5.82
N ASN A 171 16.78 0.68 5.79
CA ASN A 171 17.34 1.72 6.66
C ASN A 171 16.53 1.92 7.95
N VAL A 172 15.54 1.08 8.22
CA VAL A 172 14.65 1.18 9.38
C VAL A 172 14.59 -0.17 10.09
N VAL A 173 14.65 -0.16 11.42
CA VAL A 173 14.46 -1.37 12.22
C VAL A 173 12.96 -1.64 12.34
N CYS A 174 12.46 -2.65 11.61
CA CYS A 174 11.07 -3.06 11.64
C CYS A 174 10.86 -4.29 12.53
N LYS A 175 10.05 -4.14 13.58
CA LYS A 175 9.68 -5.25 14.47
C LYS A 175 8.68 -6.19 13.80
N ASP A 176 8.81 -7.48 14.09
CA ASP A 176 7.90 -8.50 13.59
C ASP A 176 6.61 -8.55 14.39
N HIS A 177 5.51 -8.72 13.65
CA HIS A 177 4.23 -9.05 14.25
C HIS A 177 4.10 -10.59 14.36
N PRO A 178 3.63 -11.15 15.49
CA PRO A 178 3.52 -12.61 15.68
C PRO A 178 2.73 -13.34 14.59
N ASP A 179 1.72 -12.70 14.01
CA ASP A 179 0.91 -13.26 12.92
C ASP A 179 1.64 -13.37 11.55
N PHE A 180 2.86 -12.85 11.44
CA PHE A 180 3.67 -12.80 10.21
C PHE A 180 5.01 -13.55 10.32
N ASN A 181 5.25 -14.23 11.44
CA ASN A 181 6.40 -15.12 11.66
C ASN A 181 6.15 -16.55 11.13
#